data_AF-A0A5D3C361-F1
#
_entry.id   AF-A0A5D3C361-F1
#
_cell.length_a   1.000
_cell.length_b   1.000
_cell.length_c   1.000
_cell.angle_alpha   90.00
_cell.angle_beta   90.00
_cell.angle_gamma   90.00
#
_symmetry.space_group_name_H-M   'P 1'
#
loop_
_entity.id
_entity.type
_entity.pdbx_description
1 polymer ?
#
loop_
_entity_poly.entity_id
_entity_poly.type
_entity_poly.pdbx_seq_one_letter_code
_entity_poly.pdbx_strand_id
1 'polypeptide(L)'
;MNDNKHFPQTPYDIRHRIRQLVYFCMIHESDFVCRQSTRMDRRTFAILCHLRRTVAGLSKTEIVDVEEMVAMFLLDLAHDVKNRIIQ
;
A
#
# COMPACT_ATOMS: atom_id res chain seq x y z
N MET A 1 40.25 5.74 -5.02
CA MET A 1 39.11 6.68 -5.00
C MET A 1 37.85 5.85 -5.10
N ASN A 2 37.17 5.64 -3.98
CA ASN A 2 35.90 4.91 -3.92
C ASN A 2 34.80 5.93 -3.67
N ASP A 3 34.14 6.35 -4.74
CA ASP A 3 33.02 7.27 -4.68
C ASP A 3 31.78 6.49 -4.25
N ASN A 4 31.72 6.17 -2.95
CA ASN A 4 30.51 5.76 -2.27
C ASN A 4 29.54 6.95 -2.31
N LYS A 5 28.85 7.13 -3.44
CA LYS A 5 27.76 8.08 -3.59
C LYS A 5 26.60 7.60 -2.72
N HIS A 6 26.64 7.99 -1.45
CA HIS A 6 25.47 7.94 -0.59
C HIS A 6 24.51 9.01 -1.13
N PHE A 7 23.69 8.62 -2.11
CA PHE A 7 22.60 9.47 -2.56
C PHE A 7 21.71 9.77 -1.35
N PRO A 8 21.46 11.05 -1.03
CA PRO A 8 20.53 11.40 0.03
C PRO A 8 19.14 10.96 -0.43
N GLN A 9 18.64 9.86 0.16
CA GLN A 9 17.28 9.41 -0.07
C GLN A 9 16.33 10.50 0.41
N THR A 10 15.62 11.13 -0.51
CA THR A 10 14.63 12.14 -0.14
C THR A 10 13.46 11.45 0.59
N PRO A 11 12.79 12.10 1.55
CA PRO A 11 11.69 11.49 2.31
C PRO A 11 10.53 10.99 1.44
N TYR A 12 10.37 11.55 0.24
CA TYR A 12 9.40 11.12 -0.76
C TYR A 12 9.70 9.72 -1.30
N ASP A 13 10.98 9.44 -1.58
CA ASP A 13 11.48 8.19 -2.15
C ASP A 13 11.36 7.02 -1.16
N ILE A 14 11.62 7.27 0.13
CA ILE A 14 11.45 6.24 1.18
C ILE A 14 9.97 5.87 1.35
N ARG A 15 9.07 6.86 1.38
CA ARG A 15 7.62 6.61 1.46
C ARG A 15 7.11 5.86 0.23
N HIS A 16 7.61 6.23 -0.95
CA HIS A 16 7.31 5.51 -2.18
C HIS A 16 7.79 4.06 -2.13
N ARG A 17 9.01 3.80 -1.66
CA ARG A 17 9.57 2.44 -1.53
C ARG A 17 8.84 1.61 -0.48
N ILE A 18 8.45 2.20 0.65
CA ILE A 18 7.62 1.52 1.66
C ILE A 18 6.26 1.14 1.05
N ARG A 19 5.65 2.03 0.26
CA ARG A 19 4.40 1.74 -0.46
C ARG A 19 4.56 0.61 -1.46
N GLN A 20 5.64 0.61 -2.25
CA GLN A 20 5.96 -0.48 -3.19
C GLN A 20 6.21 -1.82 -2.48
N LEU A 21 6.91 -1.82 -1.35
CA LEU A 21 7.15 -3.02 -0.55
C LEU A 21 5.85 -3.58 0.04
N VAL A 22 5.00 -2.72 0.58
CA VAL A 22 3.70 -3.12 1.14
C VAL A 22 2.80 -3.69 0.04
N TYR A 23 2.83 -3.10 -1.15
CA TYR A 23 2.12 -3.59 -2.32
C TYR A 23 2.61 -4.96 -2.80
N PHE A 24 3.93 -5.12 -2.91
CA PHE A 24 4.56 -6.40 -3.20
C PHE A 24 4.18 -7.45 -2.16
N CYS A 25 4.22 -7.10 -0.87
CA CYS A 25 3.88 -8.03 0.20
C CYS A 25 2.40 -8.42 0.21
N MET A 26 1.51 -7.49 -0.12
CA MET A 26 0.08 -7.75 -0.23
C MET A 26 -0.27 -8.63 -1.45
N ILE A 27 0.41 -8.46 -2.58
CA ILE A 27 0.03 -9.15 -3.82
C ILE A 27 0.85 -10.44 -4.04
N HIS A 28 2.04 -10.56 -3.49
CA HIS A 28 2.95 -11.65 -3.84
C HIS A 28 3.43 -12.51 -2.67
N GLU A 29 3.56 -11.97 -1.45
CA GLU A 29 4.24 -12.67 -0.35
C GLU A 29 3.29 -13.49 0.55
N SER A 30 2.36 -12.87 1.28
CA SER A 30 1.64 -13.59 2.35
C SER A 30 0.38 -12.88 2.88
N ASP A 31 -0.67 -13.67 3.15
CA ASP A 31 -1.89 -13.20 3.84
C ASP A 31 -1.61 -12.70 5.27
N PHE A 32 -0.54 -13.17 5.91
CA PHE A 32 -0.14 -12.67 7.23
C PHE A 32 0.36 -11.22 7.12
N VAL A 33 1.24 -10.94 6.15
CA VAL A 33 1.79 -9.59 5.96
C VAL A 33 0.70 -8.63 5.47
N CYS A 34 -0.18 -9.09 4.57
CA CYS A 34 -1.34 -8.32 4.13
C CYS A 34 -2.21 -7.89 5.32
N ARG A 35 -2.57 -8.83 6.21
CA ARG A 35 -3.34 -8.52 7.43
C ARG A 35 -2.60 -7.59 8.38
N GLN A 36 -1.29 -7.74 8.56
CA GLN A 36 -0.55 -6.85 9.45
C GLN A 36 -0.44 -5.43 8.90
N SER A 37 -0.33 -5.27 7.58
CA SER A 37 -0.17 -3.97 6.93
C SER A 37 -1.48 -3.24 6.67
N THR A 38 -2.57 -3.95 6.35
CA THR A 38 -3.87 -3.35 5.98
C THR A 38 -5.06 -3.83 6.78
N ARG A 39 -4.88 -4.83 7.64
CA ARG A 39 -5.95 -5.51 8.41
C ARG A 39 -6.94 -6.29 7.55
N MET A 40 -6.62 -6.47 6.27
CA MET A 40 -7.39 -7.27 5.33
C MET A 40 -6.56 -8.44 4.84
N ASP A 41 -7.20 -9.56 4.54
CA ASP A 41 -6.55 -10.61 3.75
C ASP A 41 -6.53 -10.23 2.26
N ARG A 42 -5.73 -10.96 1.49
CA ARG A 42 -5.50 -10.65 0.07
C ARG A 42 -6.78 -10.72 -0.76
N ARG A 43 -7.67 -11.64 -0.42
CA ARG A 43 -8.95 -11.82 -1.12
C ARG A 43 -9.86 -10.61 -0.89
N THR A 44 -9.95 -10.15 0.34
CA THR A 44 -10.73 -8.97 0.73
C THR A 44 -10.19 -7.72 0.06
N PHE A 45 -8.86 -7.57 0.02
CA PHE A 45 -8.20 -6.47 -0.70
C PHE A 45 -8.54 -6.46 -2.20
N ALA A 46 -8.48 -7.61 -2.87
CA ALA A 46 -8.82 -7.72 -4.29
C ALA A 46 -10.30 -7.38 -4.57
N ILE A 47 -11.22 -7.84 -3.71
CA ILE A 47 -12.65 -7.51 -3.80
C ILE A 47 -12.85 -6.00 -3.63
N LEU A 48 -12.19 -5.37 -2.65
CA LEU A 48 -12.29 -3.94 -2.40
C LEU A 48 -11.80 -3.12 -3.60
N CYS A 49 -10.68 -3.50 -4.20
CA CYS A 49 -10.15 -2.85 -5.40
C CYS A 49 -11.13 -2.97 -6.58
N HIS A 50 -11.70 -4.15 -6.80
CA HIS A 50 -12.70 -4.37 -7.85
C HIS A 50 -13.96 -3.53 -7.61
N LEU A 51 -14.48 -3.50 -6.39
CA LEU A 51 -15.63 -2.67 -6.02
C LEU A 51 -15.35 -1.18 -6.21
N ARG A 52 -14.16 -0.71 -5.83
CA ARG A 52 -13.80 0.71 -6.03
C ARG A 52 -13.69 1.08 -7.50
N ARG A 53 -13.17 0.17 -8.34
CA ARG A 53 -13.10 0.37 -9.79
C ARG A 53 -14.48 0.40 -10.45
N THR A 54 -15.38 -0.48 -10.03
CA THR A 54 -16.69 -0.68 -10.66
C THR A 54 -17.79 0.23 -10.12
N VAL A 55 -17.82 0.45 -8.81
CA VAL A 55 -18.90 1.20 -8.13
C VAL A 55 -18.54 2.67 -7.94
N ALA A 56 -17.29 2.99 -7.62
CA ALA A 56 -16.85 4.36 -7.35
C ALA A 56 -16.13 5.04 -8.52
N GLY A 57 -15.94 4.33 -9.65
CA GLY A 57 -15.30 4.86 -10.85
C GLY A 57 -13.82 5.20 -10.67
N LEU A 58 -13.14 4.63 -9.67
CA LEU A 58 -11.71 4.82 -9.50
C LEU A 58 -10.97 4.24 -10.70
N SER A 59 -10.26 5.13 -11.43
CA SER A 59 -9.40 4.78 -12.54
C SER A 59 -7.93 5.00 -12.16
N LYS A 60 -7.04 4.25 -12.82
CA LYS A 60 -5.60 4.52 -12.70
C LYS A 60 -5.29 5.97 -13.11
N THR A 61 -4.28 6.56 -12.48
CA THR A 61 -3.69 7.82 -12.96
C THR A 61 -2.46 7.51 -13.80
N GLU A 62 -1.78 8.54 -14.30
CA GLU A 62 -0.55 8.38 -15.06
C GLU A 62 0.59 7.72 -14.25
N ILE A 63 0.55 7.85 -12.92
CA ILE A 63 1.67 7.51 -12.04
C ILE A 63 1.32 6.36 -11.07
N VAL A 64 0.03 6.11 -10.81
CA VAL A 64 -0.42 5.19 -9.76
C VAL A 64 -1.63 4.38 -10.21
N ASP A 65 -1.63 3.07 -9.96
CA ASP A 65 -2.76 2.18 -10.22
C ASP A 65 -3.83 2.25 -9.10
N VAL A 66 -5.06 1.80 -9.40
CA VAL A 66 -6.20 1.86 -8.47
C VAL A 66 -5.88 1.11 -7.18
N GLU A 67 -5.34 -0.08 -7.34
CA GLU A 67 -4.95 -0.95 -6.25
C GLU A 67 -3.87 -0.27 -5.37
N GLU A 68 -2.91 0.46 -5.96
CA GLU A 68 -1.89 1.21 -5.19
C GLU A 68 -2.50 2.37 -4.41
N MET A 69 -3.48 3.08 -4.97
CA MET A 69 -4.23 4.11 -4.25
C MET A 69 -4.98 3.54 -3.06
N VAL A 70 -5.66 2.40 -3.24
CA VAL A 70 -6.38 1.71 -2.17
C VAL A 70 -5.41 1.22 -1.10
N ALA A 71 -4.26 0.66 -1.49
CA ALA A 71 -3.22 0.22 -0.56
C ALA A 71 -2.65 1.37 0.28
N MET A 72 -2.36 2.53 -0.34
CA MET A 72 -1.91 3.71 0.39
C MET A 72 -2.94 4.19 1.42
N PHE A 73 -4.21 4.29 1.01
CA PHE A 73 -5.30 4.69 1.91
C PHE A 73 -5.45 3.72 3.08
N LEU A 74 -5.42 2.42 2.83
CA LEU A 74 -5.52 1.40 3.87
C LEU A 74 -4.33 1.42 4.83
N LEU A 75 -3.12 1.70 4.32
CA LEU A 75 -1.92 1.84 5.16
C LEU A 75 -2.06 3.02 6.13
N ASP A 76 -2.51 4.18 5.64
CA ASP A 76 -2.73 5.35 6.47
C ASP A 76 -3.80 5.08 7.56
N LEU A 77 -4.88 4.38 7.20
CA LEU A 77 -5.91 3.98 8.15
C LEU A 77 -5.45 2.92 9.16
N ALA A 78 -4.71 1.91 8.73
CA ALA A 78 -4.25 0.81 9.59
C ALA A 78 -3.13 1.23 10.55
N HIS A 79 -2.36 2.25 10.16
CA HIS A 79 -1.34 2.83 11.01
C HIS A 79 -1.94 3.78 12.07
N ASP A 80 -3.13 4.33 11.85
CA ASP A 80 -3.83 5.09 12.86
C ASP A 80 -4.28 4.19 14.03
N VAL A 81 -3.73 4.45 15.21
CA VAL A 81 -3.94 3.62 16.41
C VAL A 81 -5.39 3.65 16.89
N LYS A 82 -6.19 4.67 16.58
CA LYS A 82 -7.62 4.70 16.94
C LYS A 82 -8.41 3.71 16.09
N ASN A 83 -8.08 3.62 14.81
CA ASN A 83 -8.61 2.58 13.93
C ASN A 83 -8.10 1.19 14.31
N ARG A 84 -7.09 1.09 15.19
CA ARG A 84 -6.58 -0.20 15.64
C ARG A 84 -7.51 -0.97 16.56
N ILE A 85 -8.37 -0.26 17.27
CA ILE A 85 -9.19 -0.75 18.39
C ILE A 85 -10.63 -1.04 17.96
N ILE A 86 -11.03 -0.66 16.75
CA ILE A 86 -12.37 -0.96 16.23
C ILE A 86 -12.48 -2.49 16.06
N GLN A 87 -13.23 -3.11 16.97
CA GLN A 87 -13.65 -4.51 16.97
C GLN A 87 -15.09 -4.62 16.48
#